data_AF-U2Q3T4-F1
#
_entry.id   AF-U2Q3T4-F1
#
_cell.length_a   1.000
_cell.length_b   1.000
_cell.length_c   1.000
_cell.angle_alpha   90.00
_cell.angle_beta   90.00
_cell.angle_gamma   90.00
#
_symmetry.space_group_name_H-M   'P 1'
#
loop_
_entity.id
_entity.type
_entity.pdbx_description
1 polymer ?
#
loop_
_entity_poly.entity_id
_entity_poly.type
_entity_poly.pdbx_seq_one_letter_code
_entity_poly.pdbx_strand_id
1 'polypeptide(L)'
;MSLFFLFQIHIMDKSYIIAFWSPIQTLHPQFCLDYFIPLLQKFGDIQCIDFQSRQDPRTMHLLQQADLVVIGLPADSAYFYSFFCEHWISFSNVCYAILDYFPCLQQETDHLCRQYRIPEQSVLRFPYNAHFLETLRRGKSFFRHCQPKSTSLSTTENQRLFLTELACAARRILNTLDETLLLQTPDIIQSFR
;
A
#
# COMPACT_ATOMS: atom_id res chain seq x y z
N MET A 1 29.08 20.40 -33.69
CA MET A 1 29.01 20.06 -32.25
C MET A 1 27.63 19.49 -31.97
N SER A 2 27.47 18.18 -32.16
CA SER A 2 26.18 17.49 -31.98
C SER A 2 26.10 17.03 -30.53
N LEU A 3 25.25 17.68 -29.73
CA LEU A 3 24.90 17.20 -28.39
C LEU A 3 23.92 16.03 -28.55
N PHE A 4 24.46 14.82 -28.51
CA PHE A 4 23.66 13.63 -28.22
C PHE A 4 23.30 13.67 -26.73
N PHE A 5 22.11 14.17 -26.42
CA PHE A 5 21.45 13.83 -25.16
C PHE A 5 21.09 12.35 -25.23
N LEU A 6 21.98 11.51 -24.69
CA LEU A 6 21.64 10.14 -24.30
C LEU A 6 20.64 10.26 -23.14
N PHE A 7 19.35 10.35 -23.48
CA PHE A 7 18.34 9.78 -22.60
C PHE A 7 18.65 8.29 -22.54
N GLN A 8 19.33 7.87 -21.49
CA GLN A 8 19.27 6.49 -21.03
C GLN A 8 17.81 6.24 -20.66
N ILE A 9 17.01 5.87 -21.66
CA ILE A 9 15.77 5.15 -21.41
C ILE A 9 16.25 3.82 -20.85
N HIS A 10 16.32 3.73 -19.52
CA HIS A 10 16.33 2.43 -18.87
C HIS A 10 14.99 1.80 -19.22
N ILE A 11 14.96 1.05 -20.33
CA ILE A 11 13.89 0.10 -20.60
C ILE A 11 14.00 -0.90 -19.46
N MET A 12 13.12 -0.78 -18.47
CA MET A 12 12.92 -1.87 -17.53
C MET A 12 12.25 -2.99 -18.32
N ASP A 13 12.95 -4.10 -18.53
CA ASP A 13 12.42 -5.27 -19.24
C ASP A 13 11.31 -5.99 -18.46
N LYS A 14 11.08 -5.61 -17.20
CA LYS A 14 10.17 -6.31 -16.29
C LYS A 14 9.01 -5.40 -15.85
N SER A 15 7.81 -5.82 -16.21
CA SER A 15 6.55 -5.27 -15.72
C SER A 15 6.12 -6.03 -14.47
N TYR A 16 5.56 -5.34 -13.49
CA TYR A 16 5.12 -5.91 -12.22
C TYR A 16 3.62 -5.70 -12.00
N ILE A 17 2.94 -6.74 -11.53
CA ILE A 17 1.53 -6.70 -11.13
C ILE A 17 1.43 -6.79 -9.60
N ILE A 18 0.90 -5.74 -8.98
CA ILE A 18 0.58 -5.70 -7.55
C ILE A 18 -0.94 -5.81 -7.41
N ALA A 19 -1.39 -6.86 -6.74
CA ALA A 19 -2.79 -7.08 -6.46
C ALA A 19 -3.13 -6.65 -5.03
N PHE A 20 -4.11 -5.77 -4.89
CA PHE A 20 -4.66 -5.35 -3.62
C PHE A 20 -5.97 -6.09 -3.37
N TRP A 21 -6.09 -6.75 -2.22
CA TRP A 21 -7.23 -7.60 -1.92
C TRP A 21 -7.49 -7.66 -0.42
N SER A 22 -8.75 -7.81 -0.03
CA SER A 22 -9.16 -8.04 1.34
C SER A 22 -9.99 -9.32 1.41
N PRO A 23 -9.72 -10.25 2.36
CA PRO A 23 -10.59 -11.40 2.60
C PRO A 23 -11.95 -10.99 3.17
N ILE A 24 -12.13 -9.73 3.55
CA ILE A 24 -13.26 -9.28 4.36
C ILE A 24 -14.19 -8.43 3.50
N GLN A 25 -15.46 -8.84 3.44
CA GLN A 25 -16.53 -8.11 2.77
C GLN A 25 -17.02 -6.94 3.64
N THR A 26 -16.15 -5.95 3.88
CA THR A 26 -16.53 -4.71 4.57
C THR A 26 -16.50 -3.52 3.62
N LEU A 27 -17.32 -2.50 3.93
CA LEU A 27 -17.34 -1.20 3.24
C LEU A 27 -16.03 -0.40 3.42
N HIS A 28 -15.24 -0.77 4.43
CA HIS A 28 -13.99 -0.13 4.80
C HIS A 28 -13.04 -1.25 5.23
N PRO A 29 -11.86 -1.39 4.62
CA PRO A 29 -11.02 -0.28 4.13
C PRO A 29 -10.71 -0.38 2.62
N GLN A 30 -10.76 0.76 1.93
CA GLN A 30 -10.26 0.87 0.56
C GLN A 30 -8.78 1.26 0.60
N PHE A 31 -7.97 0.56 -0.18
CA PHE A 31 -6.57 0.92 -0.34
C PHE A 31 -6.43 2.33 -0.94
N CYS A 32 -5.39 3.04 -0.54
CA CYS A 32 -5.05 4.35 -1.09
C CYS A 32 -4.40 4.22 -2.48
N LEU A 33 -5.05 3.57 -3.43
CA LEU A 33 -4.45 3.27 -4.73
C LEU A 33 -4.09 4.53 -5.52
N ASP A 34 -4.88 5.59 -5.37
CA ASP A 34 -4.57 6.92 -5.91
C ASP A 34 -3.22 7.47 -5.42
N TYR A 35 -2.75 7.02 -4.26
CA TYR A 35 -1.42 7.34 -3.75
C TYR A 35 -0.37 6.37 -4.29
N PHE A 36 -0.65 5.07 -4.23
CA PHE A 36 0.31 4.04 -4.64
C PHE A 36 0.62 4.07 -6.14
N ILE A 37 -0.39 4.13 -7.00
CA ILE A 37 -0.21 4.09 -8.45
C ILE A 37 0.83 5.13 -8.93
N PRO A 38 0.63 6.44 -8.72
CA PRO A 38 1.58 7.45 -9.21
C PRO A 38 2.92 7.42 -8.49
N LEU A 39 2.99 6.86 -7.28
CA LEU A 39 4.24 6.75 -6.52
C LEU A 39 5.08 5.57 -7.00
N LEU A 40 4.47 4.39 -7.12
CA LEU A 40 5.12 3.13 -7.52
C LEU A 40 5.54 3.18 -8.99
N GLN A 41 4.73 3.78 -9.87
CA GLN A 41 5.07 3.96 -11.29
C GLN A 41 6.34 4.80 -11.53
N LYS A 42 6.85 5.52 -10.53
CA LYS A 42 8.15 6.20 -10.62
C LYS A 42 9.34 5.24 -10.55
N PHE A 43 9.13 4.03 -10.04
CA PHE A 43 10.17 3.02 -9.82
C PHE A 43 10.12 1.92 -10.89
N GLY A 44 9.15 1.96 -11.80
CA GLY A 44 9.08 1.03 -12.92
C GLY A 44 7.71 0.89 -13.56
N ASP A 45 7.59 -0.05 -14.50
CA ASP A 45 6.31 -0.45 -15.06
C ASP A 45 5.54 -1.31 -14.05
N ILE A 46 4.84 -0.63 -13.14
CA ILE A 46 4.08 -1.26 -12.06
C ILE A 46 2.58 -1.02 -12.27
N GLN A 47 1.84 -2.12 -12.41
CA GLN A 47 0.40 -2.16 -12.54
C GLN A 47 -0.23 -2.54 -11.19
N CYS A 48 -1.08 -1.66 -10.65
CA CYS A 48 -1.82 -1.93 -9.43
C CYS A 48 -3.26 -2.33 -9.78
N ILE A 49 -3.76 -3.42 -9.23
CA ILE A 49 -5.14 -3.89 -9.45
C ILE A 49 -5.84 -4.02 -8.10
N ASP A 50 -7.03 -3.42 -8.00
CA ASP A 50 -7.92 -3.60 -6.84
C ASP A 50 -8.90 -4.75 -7.08
N PHE A 51 -8.76 -5.82 -6.31
CA PHE A 51 -9.71 -6.93 -6.29
C PHE A 51 -10.78 -6.78 -5.20
N GLN A 52 -10.73 -5.71 -4.40
CA GLN A 52 -11.63 -5.47 -3.28
C GLN A 52 -11.72 -6.71 -2.39
N SER A 53 -12.93 -7.20 -2.14
CA SER A 53 -13.20 -8.42 -1.38
C SER A 53 -13.78 -9.57 -2.22
N ARG A 54 -13.49 -9.58 -3.53
CA ARG A 54 -13.94 -10.64 -4.43
C ARG A 54 -13.20 -11.94 -4.13
N GLN A 55 -13.95 -13.04 -4.08
CA GLN A 55 -13.45 -14.37 -3.76
C GLN A 55 -13.79 -15.43 -4.83
N ASP A 56 -14.27 -14.99 -5.99
CA ASP A 56 -14.58 -15.91 -7.08
C ASP A 56 -13.31 -16.61 -7.60
N PRO A 57 -13.42 -17.83 -8.18
CA PRO A 57 -12.26 -18.60 -8.62
C PRO A 57 -11.34 -17.86 -9.60
N ARG A 58 -11.90 -16.97 -10.43
CA ARG A 58 -11.10 -16.17 -11.37
C ARG A 58 -10.28 -15.13 -10.63
N THR A 59 -10.87 -14.43 -9.65
CA THR A 59 -10.12 -13.51 -8.79
C THR A 59 -9.01 -14.23 -8.04
N MET A 60 -9.29 -15.39 -7.42
CA MET A 60 -8.26 -16.16 -6.72
C MET A 60 -7.11 -16.60 -7.62
N HIS A 61 -7.43 -17.02 -8.86
CA HIS A 61 -6.41 -17.36 -9.85
C HIS A 61 -5.53 -16.16 -10.22
N LEU A 62 -6.12 -14.98 -10.40
CA LEU A 62 -5.37 -13.75 -10.71
C LEU A 62 -4.48 -13.31 -9.54
N LEU A 63 -4.95 -13.45 -8.29
CA LEU A 63 -4.12 -13.16 -7.12
C LEU A 63 -2.88 -14.06 -7.05
N GLN A 64 -2.99 -15.33 -7.42
CA GLN A 64 -1.87 -16.27 -7.46
C GLN A 64 -0.84 -15.97 -8.56
N GLN A 65 -1.24 -15.19 -9.58
CA GLN A 65 -0.37 -14.79 -10.69
C GLN A 65 0.28 -13.42 -10.47
N ALA A 66 -0.15 -12.65 -9.47
CA ALA A 66 0.43 -11.35 -9.16
C ALA A 66 1.87 -11.52 -8.63
N ASP A 67 2.75 -10.58 -8.97
CA ASP A 67 4.12 -10.54 -8.45
C ASP A 67 4.16 -10.20 -6.96
N LEU A 68 3.12 -9.52 -6.46
CA LEU A 68 2.91 -9.21 -5.05
C LEU A 68 1.42 -9.10 -4.75
N VAL A 69 0.99 -9.72 -3.65
CA VAL A 69 -0.35 -9.53 -3.10
C VAL A 69 -0.27 -8.67 -1.83
N VAL A 70 -1.05 -7.60 -1.78
CA VAL A 70 -1.26 -6.78 -0.58
C VAL A 70 -2.61 -7.16 0.02
N ILE A 71 -2.58 -7.83 1.17
CA ILE A 71 -3.76 -8.31 1.88
C ILE A 71 -4.20 -7.27 2.90
N GLY A 72 -5.42 -6.77 2.76
CA GLY A 72 -6.02 -5.79 3.65
C GLY A 72 -6.73 -6.45 4.81
N LEU A 73 -6.33 -6.11 6.03
CA LEU A 73 -6.93 -6.58 7.27
C LEU A 73 -7.26 -5.37 8.16
N PRO A 74 -8.52 -5.14 8.54
CA PRO A 74 -8.84 -4.24 9.64
C PRO A 74 -8.14 -4.73 10.91
N ALA A 75 -7.72 -3.80 11.78
CA ALA A 75 -7.10 -4.13 13.07
C ALA A 75 -8.11 -4.67 14.09
N ASP A 76 -8.71 -5.83 13.79
CA ASP A 76 -9.66 -6.54 14.63
C ASP A 76 -9.25 -8.01 14.72
N SER A 77 -9.18 -8.53 15.96
CA SER A 77 -8.83 -9.90 16.24
C SER A 77 -9.71 -10.95 15.55
N ALA A 78 -11.01 -10.68 15.37
CA ALA A 78 -11.95 -11.61 14.75
C ALA A 78 -11.65 -11.81 13.27
N TYR A 79 -11.28 -10.73 12.57
CA TYR A 79 -10.91 -10.79 11.16
C TYR A 79 -9.57 -11.48 10.94
N PHE A 80 -8.59 -11.24 11.82
CA PHE A 80 -7.35 -12.00 11.79
C PHE A 80 -7.60 -13.49 12.03
N TYR A 81 -8.41 -13.84 13.03
CA TYR A 81 -8.73 -15.25 13.28
C TYR A 81 -9.38 -15.89 12.06
N SER A 82 -10.41 -15.26 11.48
CA SER A 82 -11.10 -15.84 10.33
C SER A 82 -10.18 -16.00 9.13
N PHE A 83 -9.27 -15.06 8.88
CA PHE A 83 -8.33 -15.18 7.76
C PHE A 83 -7.20 -16.20 8.03
N PHE A 84 -6.50 -16.11 9.16
CA PHE A 84 -5.32 -16.93 9.44
C PHE A 84 -5.67 -18.36 9.90
N CYS A 85 -6.82 -18.57 10.53
CA CYS A 85 -7.20 -19.87 11.11
C CYS A 85 -8.26 -20.63 10.30
N GLU A 86 -9.15 -19.94 9.59
CA GLU A 86 -10.26 -20.58 8.88
C GLU A 86 -10.09 -20.56 7.36
N HIS A 87 -9.71 -19.41 6.80
CA HIS A 87 -9.70 -19.15 5.36
C HIS A 87 -8.31 -18.80 4.82
N TRP A 88 -7.27 -19.41 5.38
CA TRP A 88 -5.90 -19.07 5.03
C TRP A 88 -5.60 -19.35 3.56
N ILE A 89 -5.05 -18.36 2.88
CA ILE A 89 -4.56 -18.48 1.51
C ILE A 89 -3.07 -18.13 1.51
N SER A 90 -2.26 -19.06 1.00
CA SER A 90 -0.82 -18.85 0.86
C SER A 90 -0.50 -18.15 -0.45
N PHE A 91 0.29 -17.08 -0.37
CA PHE A 91 0.86 -16.40 -1.53
C PHE A 91 2.39 -16.44 -1.42
N SER A 92 3.07 -16.50 -2.56
CA SER A 92 4.54 -16.54 -2.64
C SER A 92 5.18 -15.22 -2.17
N ASN A 93 4.55 -14.10 -2.52
CA ASN A 93 5.01 -12.77 -2.17
C ASN A 93 3.84 -11.93 -1.65
N VAL A 94 3.91 -11.52 -0.38
CA VAL A 94 2.77 -10.93 0.32
C VAL A 94 3.17 -9.83 1.30
N CYS A 95 2.37 -8.77 1.29
CA CYS A 95 2.35 -7.74 2.33
C CYS A 95 0.98 -7.73 3.02
N TYR A 96 0.96 -7.47 4.33
CA TYR A 96 -0.26 -7.39 5.13
C TYR A 96 -0.52 -5.94 5.51
N ALA A 97 -1.50 -5.32 4.87
CA ALA A 97 -1.96 -3.99 5.20
C ALA A 97 -2.90 -4.03 6.40
N ILE A 98 -2.48 -3.43 7.51
CA ILE A 98 -3.31 -3.22 8.68
C ILE A 98 -3.98 -1.86 8.56
N LEU A 99 -5.30 -1.92 8.43
CA LEU A 99 -6.11 -0.81 7.92
C LEU A 99 -7.00 -0.23 9.01
N ASP A 100 -7.23 1.08 8.92
CA ASP A 100 -8.17 1.87 9.72
C ASP A 100 -8.01 1.72 11.24
N TYR A 101 -6.81 1.40 11.73
CA TYR A 101 -6.53 1.34 13.16
C TYR A 101 -6.34 2.74 13.75
N PHE A 102 -6.76 2.95 14.99
CA PHE A 102 -6.46 4.20 15.69
C PHE A 102 -5.00 4.19 16.19
N PRO A 103 -4.22 5.27 16.01
CA PRO A 103 -2.82 5.32 16.46
C PRO A 103 -2.63 4.99 17.95
N CYS A 104 -3.59 5.34 18.81
CA CYS A 104 -3.56 4.99 20.23
C CYS A 104 -3.64 3.48 20.51
N LEU A 105 -4.10 2.68 19.54
CA LEU A 105 -4.20 1.22 19.61
C LEU A 105 -3.04 0.52 18.89
N GLN A 106 -1.97 1.23 18.52
CA GLN A 106 -0.85 0.64 17.78
C GLN A 106 -0.24 -0.59 18.48
N GLN A 107 -0.15 -0.58 19.82
CA GLN A 107 0.38 -1.72 20.58
C GLN A 107 -0.48 -2.98 20.43
N GLU A 108 -1.80 -2.83 20.32
CA GLU A 108 -2.74 -3.94 20.10
C GLU A 108 -2.57 -4.49 18.69
N THR A 109 -2.46 -3.60 17.69
CA THR A 109 -2.14 -3.96 16.30
C THR A 109 -0.82 -4.74 16.22
N ASP A 110 0.24 -4.26 16.89
CA ASP A 110 1.54 -4.92 16.92
C ASP A 110 1.47 -6.27 17.68
N HIS A 111 0.58 -6.39 18.67
CA HIS A 111 0.33 -7.67 19.34
C HIS A 111 -0.36 -8.66 18.41
N LEU A 112 -1.37 -8.24 17.65
CA LEU A 112 -2.02 -9.07 16.63
C LEU A 112 -1.02 -9.56 15.58
N CYS A 113 -0.21 -8.67 15.01
CA CYS A 113 0.82 -9.08 14.04
C CYS A 113 1.76 -10.15 14.61
N ARG A 114 2.19 -10.01 15.87
CA ARG A 114 3.04 -11.00 16.55
C ARG A 114 2.31 -12.32 16.81
N GLN A 115 1.06 -12.26 17.26
CA GLN A 115 0.22 -13.44 17.53
C GLN A 115 0.09 -14.32 16.29
N TYR A 116 -0.13 -13.71 15.13
CA TYR A 116 -0.27 -14.40 13.85
C TYR A 116 1.05 -14.54 13.07
N ARG A 117 2.18 -14.23 13.72
CA ARG A 117 3.55 -14.37 13.17
C ARG A 117 3.76 -13.64 11.85
N ILE A 118 3.10 -12.49 11.67
CA ILE A 118 3.30 -11.63 10.50
C ILE A 118 4.68 -10.96 10.63
N PRO A 119 5.60 -11.15 9.66
CA PRO A 119 6.90 -10.50 9.70
C PRO A 119 6.78 -8.97 9.60
N GLU A 120 7.48 -8.24 10.45
CA GLU A 120 7.38 -6.78 10.50
C GLU A 120 7.70 -6.12 9.14
N GLN A 121 8.61 -6.69 8.35
CA GLN A 121 8.95 -6.18 7.01
C GLN A 121 7.80 -6.27 6.00
N SER A 122 6.85 -7.19 6.18
CA SER A 122 5.69 -7.34 5.30
C SER A 122 4.44 -6.62 5.82
N VAL A 123 4.47 -6.09 7.05
CA VAL A 123 3.37 -5.28 7.59
C VAL A 123 3.35 -3.92 6.88
N LEU A 124 2.19 -3.47 6.44
CA LEU A 124 1.95 -2.11 5.98
C LEU A 124 0.93 -1.50 6.93
N ARG A 125 1.15 -0.28 7.42
CA ARG A 125 0.25 0.36 8.38
C ARG A 125 -0.52 1.48 7.69
N PHE A 126 -1.82 1.53 7.92
CA PHE A 126 -2.70 2.58 7.44
C PHE A 126 -3.61 3.01 8.58
N PRO A 127 -3.18 3.99 9.40
CA PRO A 127 -4.00 4.44 10.50
C PRO A 127 -5.28 5.11 9.98
N TYR A 128 -6.33 5.10 10.79
CA TYR A 128 -7.58 5.77 10.48
C TYR A 128 -7.33 7.26 10.19
N ASN A 129 -7.84 7.72 9.05
CA ASN A 129 -7.76 9.13 8.66
C ASN A 129 -9.11 9.61 8.12
N ALA A 130 -9.87 10.34 8.95
CA ALA A 130 -11.17 10.87 8.58
C ALA A 130 -11.13 11.79 7.35
N HIS A 131 -10.05 12.57 7.19
CA HIS A 131 -9.90 13.48 6.05
C HIS A 131 -9.70 12.72 4.73
N PHE A 132 -8.95 11.61 4.77
CA PHE A 132 -8.79 10.70 3.65
C PHE A 132 -10.12 10.08 3.24
N LEU A 133 -10.85 9.49 4.19
CA LEU A 133 -12.15 8.88 3.92
C LEU A 133 -13.16 9.88 3.35
N GLU A 134 -13.21 11.09 3.88
CA GLU A 134 -14.09 12.15 3.36
C GLU A 134 -13.67 12.62 1.95
N THR A 135 -12.36 12.64 1.67
CA THR A 135 -11.84 12.96 0.34
C THR A 135 -12.22 11.90 -0.68
N LEU A 136 -12.10 10.62 -0.33
CA LEU A 136 -12.55 9.50 -1.14
C LEU A 136 -14.07 9.54 -1.39
N ARG A 137 -14.88 9.77 -0.35
CA ARG A 137 -16.35 9.90 -0.47
C ARG A 137 -16.76 10.98 -1.47
N ARG A 138 -15.97 12.04 -1.59
CA ARG A 138 -16.21 13.14 -2.54
C ARG A 138 -15.69 12.86 -3.96
N GLY A 139 -15.13 11.68 -4.21
CA GLY A 139 -14.52 11.32 -5.50
C GLY A 139 -13.31 12.17 -5.85
N LYS A 140 -12.63 12.75 -4.85
CA LYS A 140 -11.47 13.60 -5.05
C LYS A 140 -10.20 12.80 -4.83
N SER A 141 -9.21 13.00 -5.70
CA SER A 141 -7.87 12.46 -5.48
C SER A 141 -7.26 13.08 -4.22
N PHE A 142 -6.91 12.24 -3.25
CA PHE A 142 -6.31 12.65 -1.98
C PHE A 142 -5.00 13.44 -2.18
N PHE A 143 -4.20 13.05 -3.17
CA PHE A 143 -2.94 13.73 -3.49
C PHE A 143 -3.14 15.18 -3.93
N ARG A 144 -4.12 15.46 -4.81
CA ARG A 144 -4.41 16.83 -5.27
C ARG A 144 -4.96 17.71 -4.14
N HIS A 145 -5.59 17.12 -3.13
CA HIS A 145 -6.20 17.86 -2.03
C HIS A 145 -5.23 18.11 -0.87
N CYS A 146 -4.29 17.19 -0.64
CA CYS A 146 -3.28 17.30 0.42
C CYS A 146 -1.97 17.97 -0.02
N GLN A 147 -1.80 18.29 -1.31
CA GLN A 147 -0.72 19.19 -1.71
C GLN A 147 -0.86 20.51 -0.93
N PRO A 148 0.22 21.00 -0.29
CA PRO A 148 0.17 22.21 0.51
C PRO A 148 -0.16 23.38 -0.42
N LYS A 149 -1.45 23.73 -0.54
CA LYS A 149 -1.84 25.07 -0.93
C LYS A 149 -1.28 25.97 0.17
N SER A 150 -0.47 26.93 -0.24
CA SER A 150 0.40 27.79 0.56
C SER A 150 -0.28 28.63 1.68
N THR A 151 -1.50 28.30 2.12
CA THR A 151 -2.30 29.20 2.96
C THR A 151 -3.26 28.56 3.98
N SER A 152 -3.31 27.24 4.20
CA SER A 152 -4.12 26.70 5.32
C SER A 152 -3.26 26.01 6.38
N LEU A 153 -3.01 26.74 7.47
CA LEU A 153 -2.46 26.24 8.72
C LEU A 153 -3.32 25.11 9.29
N SER A 154 -2.80 23.89 9.19
CA SER A 154 -2.80 22.78 10.18
C SER A 154 -2.97 21.43 9.50
N THR A 155 -1.87 20.88 8.96
CA THR A 155 -1.77 19.43 8.82
C THR A 155 -1.88 18.86 10.24
N THR A 156 -3.02 18.25 10.56
CA THR A 156 -3.19 17.59 11.87
C THR A 156 -2.12 16.51 12.02
N GLU A 157 -1.69 16.25 13.25
CA GLU A 157 -0.68 15.22 13.54
C GLU A 157 -1.06 13.86 12.95
N ASN A 158 -2.36 13.51 12.97
CA ASN A 158 -2.91 12.32 12.35
C ASN A 158 -2.73 12.28 10.82
N GLN A 159 -2.83 13.42 10.13
CA GLN A 159 -2.60 13.50 8.69
C GLN A 159 -1.13 13.31 8.35
N ARG A 160 -0.23 13.91 9.16
CA ARG A 160 1.21 13.69 8.98
C ARG A 160 1.58 12.23 9.19
N LEU A 161 1.10 11.63 10.28
CA LEU A 161 1.32 10.21 10.58
C LEU A 161 0.82 9.32 9.44
N PHE A 162 -0.40 9.55 8.94
CA PHE A 162 -0.95 8.79 7.82
C PHE A 162 -0.10 8.88 6.55
N LEU A 163 0.39 10.08 6.20
CA LEU A 163 1.26 10.27 5.04
C LEU A 163 2.63 9.59 5.23
N THR A 164 3.20 9.65 6.44
CA THR A 164 4.44 8.94 6.76
C THR A 164 4.26 7.44 6.64
N GLU A 165 3.16 6.89 7.17
CA GLU A 165 2.86 5.46 7.06
C GLU A 165 2.59 5.03 5.61
N LEU A 166 1.93 5.86 4.80
CA LEU A 166 1.77 5.63 3.37
C LEU A 166 3.12 5.54 2.63
N ALA A 167 4.04 6.46 2.94
CA ALA A 167 5.38 6.45 2.36
C ALA A 167 6.18 5.20 2.81
N CYS A 168 6.07 4.84 4.10
CA CYS A 168 6.66 3.61 4.63
C CYS A 168 6.09 2.37 3.94
N ALA A 169 4.77 2.31 3.73
CA ALA A 169 4.09 1.20 3.07
C ALA A 169 4.56 1.06 1.62
N ALA A 170 4.65 2.15 0.87
CA ALA A 170 5.12 2.12 -0.51
C ALA A 170 6.56 1.63 -0.63
N ARG A 171 7.45 2.07 0.27
CA ARG A 171 8.83 1.56 0.36
C ARG A 171 8.88 0.07 0.67
N ARG A 172 8.06 -0.41 1.62
CA ARG A 172 7.97 -1.84 1.95
C ARG A 172 7.46 -2.65 0.77
N ILE A 173 6.42 -2.17 0.08
CA ILE A 173 5.92 -2.77 -1.17
C ILE A 173 7.04 -2.93 -2.20
N LEU A 174 7.81 -1.86 -2.46
CA LEU A 174 8.90 -1.91 -3.44
C LEU A 174 10.01 -2.89 -3.03
N ASN A 175 10.42 -2.88 -1.75
CA ASN A 175 11.41 -3.83 -1.24
C ASN A 175 10.95 -5.29 -1.38
N THR A 176 9.69 -5.55 -1.05
CA THR A 176 9.12 -6.89 -1.14
C THR A 176 8.93 -7.33 -2.59
N LEU A 177 8.63 -6.40 -3.50
CA LEU A 177 8.46 -6.67 -4.92
C LEU A 177 9.80 -7.01 -5.59
N ASP A 178 10.80 -6.14 -5.42
CA ASP A 178 12.16 -6.31 -5.93
C ASP A 178 13.09 -5.27 -5.26
N GLU A 179 14.02 -5.75 -4.42
CA GLU A 179 14.97 -4.90 -3.66
C GLU A 179 15.83 -3.99 -4.57
N THR A 180 16.00 -4.33 -5.84
CA THR A 180 16.80 -3.54 -6.78
C THR A 180 16.08 -2.27 -7.25
N LEU A 181 14.73 -2.21 -7.14
CA LEU A 181 13.94 -1.05 -7.56
C LEU A 181 14.32 0.22 -6.80
N LEU A 182 14.60 0.11 -5.50
CA LEU A 182 15.02 1.27 -4.70
C LEU A 182 16.48 1.67 -4.94
N LEU A 183 17.33 0.72 -5.31
CA LEU A 183 18.75 0.97 -5.59
C LEU A 183 18.95 1.70 -6.92
N GLN A 184 18.05 1.47 -7.88
CA GLN A 184 18.11 2.09 -9.21
C GLN A 184 17.60 3.54 -9.23
N THR A 185 16.92 4.03 -8.18
CA THR A 185 16.33 5.37 -8.14
C THR A 185 16.69 6.18 -6.88
N PRO A 186 17.99 6.57 -6.72
CA PRO A 186 18.48 7.25 -5.52
C PRO A 186 17.84 8.63 -5.26
N ASP A 187 17.48 9.37 -6.31
CA ASP A 187 16.88 10.71 -6.18
C ASP A 187 15.42 10.68 -5.67
N ILE A 188 14.72 9.55 -5.85
CA ILE A 188 13.30 9.41 -5.50
C ILE A 188 13.11 8.97 -4.04
N ILE A 189 14.20 8.64 -3.32
CA ILE A 189 14.17 8.42 -1.86
C ILE A 189 13.63 9.67 -1.13
N GLN A 190 13.79 10.86 -1.71
CA GLN A 190 13.17 12.10 -1.20
C GLN A 190 11.64 12.13 -1.34
N SER A 191 11.04 11.36 -2.26
CA SER A 191 9.57 11.28 -2.42
C SER A 191 8.89 10.59 -1.23
N PHE A 192 9.66 9.96 -0.34
CA PHE A 192 9.19 9.33 0.89
C PHE A 192 9.54 10.14 2.16
N ARG A 193 10.17 11.32 2.02
CA ARG A 193 10.55 12.22 3.13
C ARG A 193 9.59 13.41 3.27
#